data_AF-A0A7S2WCW5-F1
#
_entry.id   AF-A0A7S2WCW5-F1
#
_cell.length_a   1.000
_cell.length_b   1.000
_cell.length_c   1.000
_cell.angle_alpha   90.00
_cell.angle_beta   90.00
_cell.angle_gamma   90.00
#
_symmetry.space_group_name_H-M   'P 1'
#
loop_
_entity.id
_entity.type
_entity.pdbx_description
1 polymer ?
#
loop_
_entity_poly.entity_id
_entity_poly.type
_entity_poly.pdbx_seq_one_letter_code
_entity_poly.pdbx_strand_id
1 'polypeptide(L)'
;VVHFDEKLSVAECWARHEFFAFEVSPQGNGLDCHRTWEALILNTIPIVKTSSLDPVFRQFPIVIVQSWDEITPENVEAWHATFTPHFNETLKERLTVEYWTSLIKSTQEELRKSSASAGSSSSNSTSGFVLHPPVRSEEQEEQGRG
;
A
#
# COMPACT_ATOMS: atom_id res chain seq x y z
N VAL A 1 10.31 21.82 10.62
CA VAL A 1 11.25 20.68 10.53
C VAL A 1 12.10 20.70 11.79
N VAL A 2 11.93 19.73 12.69
CA VAL A 2 12.78 19.64 13.89
C VAL A 2 14.11 19.04 13.46
N HIS A 3 15.20 19.81 13.55
CA HIS A 3 16.55 19.36 13.26
C HIS A 3 17.18 18.89 14.57
N PHE A 4 17.56 17.61 14.65
CA PHE A 4 18.28 17.06 15.81
C PHE A 4 19.77 17.03 15.49
N ASP A 5 20.59 17.65 16.33
CA ASP A 5 22.06 17.74 16.14
C ASP A 5 22.79 16.42 16.41
N GLU A 6 22.15 15.45 17.06
CA GLU A 6 22.69 14.11 17.28
C GLU A 6 21.94 13.04 16.47
N LYS A 7 22.70 12.08 15.92
CA LYS A 7 22.14 10.91 15.24
C LYS A 7 21.50 9.99 16.27
N LEU A 8 20.19 9.87 16.20
CA LEU A 8 19.42 8.89 16.97
C LEU A 8 19.79 7.47 16.55
N SER A 9 19.69 6.53 17.49
CA SER A 9 19.67 5.11 17.17
C SER A 9 18.40 4.73 16.41
N VAL A 10 18.42 3.58 15.73
CA VAL A 10 17.26 3.05 15.01
C VAL A 10 16.06 2.85 15.95
N ALA A 11 16.31 2.32 17.16
CA ALA A 11 15.27 2.09 18.15
C ALA A 11 14.59 3.40 18.60
N GLU A 12 15.37 4.47 18.79
CA GLU A 12 14.82 5.79 19.13
C GLU A 12 14.03 6.40 17.97
N CYS A 13 14.48 6.23 16.72
CA CYS A 13 13.71 6.63 15.54
C CYS A 13 12.37 5.90 15.46
N TRP A 14 12.36 4.59 15.71
CA TRP A 14 11.12 3.80 15.68
C TRP A 14 10.18 4.17 16.82
N ALA A 15 10.70 4.34 18.05
CA ALA A 15 9.90 4.78 19.19
C ALA A 15 9.23 6.14 18.94
N ARG A 16 9.85 7.01 18.13
CA ARG A 16 9.28 8.32 17.80
C ARG A 16 8.08 8.25 16.87
N HIS A 17 7.91 7.19 16.08
CA HIS A 17 6.77 7.06 15.17
C HIS A 17 5.44 7.02 15.93
N GLU A 18 5.42 6.57 17.18
CA GLU A 18 4.24 6.62 18.06
C GLU A 18 3.66 8.03 18.22
N PHE A 19 4.49 9.07 18.09
CA PHE A 19 4.07 10.46 18.29
C PHE A 19 3.64 11.18 17.01
N PHE A 20 3.77 10.53 15.84
CA PHE A 20 3.49 11.17 14.54
C PHE A 20 2.54 10.33 13.70
N ALA A 21 1.49 10.98 13.19
CA ALA A 21 0.56 10.35 12.27
C ALA A 21 1.08 10.23 10.83
N PHE A 22 2.03 11.09 10.43
CA PHE A 22 2.52 11.17 9.05
C PHE A 22 4.04 11.23 8.98
N GLU A 23 4.57 10.67 7.89
CA GLU A 23 5.98 10.79 7.53
C GLU A 23 6.14 11.08 6.03
N VAL A 24 6.93 12.09 5.68
CA VAL A 24 7.27 12.37 4.28
C VAL A 24 8.31 11.36 3.83
N SER A 25 7.98 10.57 2.78
CA SER A 25 8.87 9.57 2.19
C SER A 25 9.12 9.93 0.72
N PRO A 26 10.00 10.92 0.45
CA PRO A 26 10.34 11.29 -0.91
C PRO A 26 11.15 10.17 -1.57
N GLN A 27 11.09 10.07 -2.89
CA GLN A 27 11.88 9.12 -3.67
C GLN A 27 13.38 9.35 -3.41
N GLY A 28 14.13 8.26 -3.25
CA GLY A 28 15.58 8.25 -3.10
C GLY A 28 16.27 7.96 -4.43
N ASN A 29 17.24 7.03 -4.41
CA ASN A 29 17.85 6.52 -5.65
C ASN A 29 16.91 5.59 -6.46
N GLY A 30 15.81 5.15 -5.85
CA GLY A 30 14.76 4.33 -6.45
C GLY A 30 13.39 5.00 -6.36
N LEU A 31 12.38 4.35 -6.96
CA LEU A 31 10.99 4.84 -6.95
C LEU A 31 10.31 4.65 -5.58
N ASP A 32 10.77 3.68 -4.78
CA ASP A 32 10.40 3.51 -3.39
C ASP A 32 11.58 3.73 -2.44
N CYS A 33 11.24 3.89 -1.17
CA CYS A 33 12.18 4.10 -0.08
C CYS A 33 11.85 3.14 1.07
N HIS A 34 12.87 2.64 1.77
CA HIS A 34 12.69 1.84 2.98
C HIS A 34 11.75 2.52 3.99
N ARG A 35 11.88 3.84 4.11
CA ARG A 35 11.04 4.70 4.97
C ARG A 35 9.54 4.54 4.70
N THR A 36 9.12 4.35 3.44
CA THR A 36 7.70 4.15 3.13
C THR A 36 7.16 2.89 3.81
N TRP A 37 7.92 1.79 3.74
CA TRP A 37 7.51 0.51 4.30
C TRP A 37 7.67 0.47 5.82
N GLU A 38 8.73 1.09 6.36
CA GLU A 38 8.92 1.25 7.80
C GLU A 38 7.77 2.03 8.44
N ALA A 39 7.36 3.15 7.83
CA ALA A 39 6.24 3.95 8.30
C ALA A 39 4.94 3.13 8.37
N LEU A 40 4.63 2.35 7.33
CA LEU A 40 3.44 1.48 7.31
C LEU A 40 3.47 0.43 8.43
N ILE A 41 4.63 -0.18 8.68
CA ILE A 41 4.82 -1.17 9.76
C ILE A 41 4.64 -0.51 11.13
N LEU A 42 5.04 0.75 11.28
CA LEU A 42 4.99 1.52 12.53
C LEU A 42 3.69 2.32 12.70
N ASN A 43 2.66 2.06 11.88
CA ASN A 43 1.37 2.75 11.90
C ASN A 43 1.42 4.26 11.64
N THR A 44 2.38 4.71 10.83
CA THR A 44 2.52 6.08 10.36
C THR A 44 2.16 6.16 8.87
N ILE A 45 1.37 7.16 8.48
CA ILE A 45 0.90 7.34 7.10
C ILE A 45 2.04 7.97 6.26
N PRO A 46 2.58 7.26 5.25
CA PRO A 46 3.59 7.83 4.38
C PRO A 46 2.96 8.85 3.42
N ILE A 47 3.66 9.96 3.19
CA ILE A 47 3.34 10.92 2.12
C ILE A 47 4.42 10.81 1.05
N VAL A 48 4.04 10.34 -0.14
CA VAL A 48 4.93 10.09 -1.28
C VAL A 48 4.55 10.95 -2.49
N LYS A 49 5.51 11.19 -3.38
CA LYS A 49 5.23 11.77 -4.70
C LYS A 49 4.71 10.71 -5.66
N THR A 50 3.76 11.09 -6.53
CA THR A 50 3.27 10.24 -7.62
C THR A 50 4.42 9.64 -8.45
N SER A 51 4.23 8.40 -8.89
CA SER A 51 5.17 7.67 -9.74
C SER A 51 4.50 6.50 -10.45
N SER A 52 5.27 5.71 -11.20
CA SER A 52 4.79 4.44 -11.74
C SER A 52 4.47 3.38 -10.66
N LEU A 53 4.81 3.62 -9.38
CA LEU A 53 4.42 2.76 -8.25
C LEU A 53 3.02 3.06 -7.68
N ASP A 54 2.35 4.12 -8.15
CA ASP A 54 0.99 4.46 -7.71
C ASP A 54 0.02 3.26 -7.69
N PRO A 55 0.00 2.34 -8.69
CA PRO A 55 -0.90 1.19 -8.65
C PRO A 55 -0.67 0.24 -7.47
N VAL A 56 0.56 0.14 -6.99
CA VAL A 56 0.91 -0.65 -5.80
C VAL A 56 0.51 0.13 -4.55
N PHE A 57 0.90 1.41 -4.46
CA PHE A 57 0.67 2.24 -3.28
C PHE A 57 -0.81 2.49 -2.96
N ARG A 58 -1.69 2.53 -3.97
CA ARG A 58 -3.14 2.71 -3.79
C ARG A 58 -3.81 1.60 -2.96
N GLN A 59 -3.11 0.50 -2.71
CA GLN A 59 -3.60 -0.62 -1.88
C GLN A 59 -3.25 -0.46 -0.39
N PHE A 60 -2.53 0.60 -0.03
CA PHE A 60 -2.00 0.86 1.31
C PHE A 60 -2.48 2.23 1.82
N PRO A 61 -2.44 2.50 3.13
CA PRO A 61 -2.70 3.82 3.69
C PRO A 61 -1.53 4.77 3.41
N ILE A 62 -1.40 5.18 2.15
CA ILE A 62 -0.35 6.07 1.65
C ILE A 62 -1.01 7.28 1.00
N VAL A 63 -0.57 8.48 1.37
CA VAL A 63 -0.93 9.71 0.67
C VAL A 63 0.00 9.86 -0.55
N ILE A 64 -0.57 9.91 -1.74
CA ILE A 64 0.17 10.17 -2.98
C ILE A 64 -0.14 11.59 -3.43
N VAL A 65 0.87 12.47 -3.42
CA VAL A 65 0.75 13.86 -3.84
C VAL A 65 1.40 14.12 -5.20
N GLN A 66 0.85 15.07 -5.95
CA GLN A 66 1.44 15.62 -7.18
C GLN A 66 2.45 16.72 -6.85
N SER A 67 2.12 17.59 -5.89
CA SER A 67 2.99 18.64 -5.33
C SER A 67 3.12 18.52 -3.81
N TRP A 68 4.28 18.93 -3.27
CA TRP A 68 4.44 19.04 -1.82
C TRP A 68 3.59 20.16 -1.22
N ASP A 69 3.16 21.12 -2.04
CA ASP A 69 2.26 22.20 -1.64
C ASP A 69 0.86 21.70 -1.25
N GLU A 70 0.52 20.46 -1.60
CA GLU A 70 -0.72 19.83 -1.16
C GLU A 70 -0.72 19.48 0.33
N ILE A 71 0.44 19.52 1.00
CA ILE A 71 0.55 19.30 2.44
C ILE A 71 0.08 20.56 3.17
N THR A 72 -1.24 20.69 3.31
CA THR A 72 -1.90 21.76 4.09
C THR A 72 -2.54 21.17 5.35
N PRO A 73 -2.80 21.98 6.40
CA PRO A 73 -3.47 21.50 7.61
C PRO A 73 -4.79 20.80 7.33
N GLU A 74 -5.60 21.34 6.41
CA GLU A 74 -6.91 20.81 6.04
C GLU A 74 -6.78 19.45 5.35
N ASN A 75 -5.83 19.31 4.42
CA ASN A 75 -5.58 18.05 3.73
C ASN A 75 -5.03 16.99 4.69
N VAL A 76 -4.12 17.36 5.58
CA VAL A 76 -3.56 16.45 6.59
C VAL A 76 -4.66 15.90 7.51
N GLU A 77 -5.58 16.75 7.97
CA GLU A 77 -6.72 16.32 8.77
C GLU A 77 -7.64 15.35 8.01
N ALA A 78 -7.97 15.68 6.76
CA ALA A 78 -8.80 14.83 5.90
C ALA A 78 -8.13 13.47 5.61
N TRP A 79 -6.84 13.47 5.29
CA TRP A 79 -6.07 12.25 5.06
C TRP A 79 -5.98 11.40 6.33
N HIS A 80 -5.82 12.00 7.50
CA HIS A 80 -5.73 11.27 8.75
C HIS A 80 -7.03 10.51 9.02
N ALA A 81 -8.17 11.21 8.93
CA ALA A 81 -9.48 10.59 9.07
C ALA A 81 -9.72 9.46 8.06
N THR A 82 -9.22 9.62 6.84
CA THR A 82 -9.36 8.64 5.75
C THR A 82 -8.49 7.40 5.98
N PHE A 83 -7.22 7.57 6.36
CA PHE A 83 -6.23 6.50 6.33
C PHE A 83 -6.05 5.76 7.65
N THR A 84 -6.30 6.41 8.80
CA THR A 84 -6.15 5.77 10.12
C THR A 84 -6.95 4.46 10.28
N PRO A 85 -8.21 4.35 9.80
CA PRO A 85 -8.96 3.08 9.89
C PRO A 85 -8.36 1.91 9.08
N HIS A 86 -7.45 2.19 8.15
CA HIS A 86 -6.83 1.19 7.30
C HIS A 86 -5.58 0.54 7.91
N PHE A 87 -5.12 0.99 9.08
CA PHE A 87 -4.10 0.29 9.88
C PHE A 87 -4.70 -0.87 10.66
N ASN A 88 -5.05 -1.93 9.94
CA ASN A 88 -5.75 -3.10 10.47
C ASN A 88 -5.01 -4.41 10.09
N GLU A 89 -5.58 -5.55 10.44
CA GLU A 89 -4.97 -6.86 10.17
C GLU A 89 -4.80 -7.16 8.68
N THR A 90 -5.70 -6.66 7.82
CA THR A 90 -5.58 -6.79 6.36
C THR A 90 -4.34 -6.06 5.83
N LEU A 91 -4.02 -4.89 6.38
CA LEU A 91 -2.77 -4.19 6.06
C LEU A 91 -1.56 -5.03 6.48
N LYS A 92 -1.55 -5.54 7.71
CA LYS A 92 -0.43 -6.34 8.23
C LYS A 92 -0.17 -7.57 7.36
N GLU A 93 -1.22 -8.25 6.92
CA GLU A 93 -1.09 -9.38 5.97
C GLU A 93 -0.43 -8.93 4.66
N ARG A 94 -0.87 -7.81 4.08
CA ARG A 94 -0.32 -7.28 2.81
C ARG A 94 1.14 -6.83 2.90
N LEU A 95 1.63 -6.51 4.10
CA LEU A 95 3.03 -6.15 4.33
C LEU A 95 3.95 -7.38 4.43
N THR A 96 3.39 -8.61 4.42
CA THR A 96 4.18 -9.85 4.49
C THR A 96 4.70 -10.30 3.13
N VAL A 97 5.83 -11.02 3.13
CA VAL A 97 6.38 -11.65 1.92
C VAL A 97 5.46 -12.77 1.42
N GLU A 98 4.78 -13.44 2.34
CA GLU A 98 3.84 -14.53 2.11
C GLU A 98 2.67 -14.07 1.23
N TYR A 99 2.11 -12.90 1.49
CA TYR A 99 1.04 -12.30 0.69
C TYR A 99 1.47 -12.13 -0.77
N TRP A 100 2.59 -11.46 -1.00
CA TRP A 100 3.08 -11.18 -2.36
C TRP A 100 3.49 -12.43 -3.11
N THR A 101 4.13 -13.37 -2.42
CA THR A 101 4.49 -14.67 -3.02
C THR A 101 3.26 -15.44 -3.47
N SER A 102 2.18 -15.39 -2.68
CA SER A 102 0.90 -16.04 -3.01
C SER A 102 0.17 -15.35 -4.15
N LEU A 103 0.16 -14.02 -4.17
CA LEU A 103 -0.40 -13.22 -5.25
C LEU A 103 0.29 -13.50 -6.59
N ILE A 104 1.63 -13.54 -6.60
CA ILE A 104 2.40 -13.84 -7.82
C ILE A 104 2.07 -15.25 -8.34
N LYS A 105 2.03 -16.25 -7.46
CA LYS A 105 1.75 -17.64 -7.84
C LYS A 105 0.33 -17.80 -8.42
N SER A 106 -0.68 -17.27 -7.74
CA SER A 106 -2.08 -17.33 -8.19
C SER A 106 -2.27 -16.62 -9.53
N THR A 107 -1.72 -15.42 -9.68
CA THR A 107 -1.74 -14.67 -10.95
C THR A 107 -1.11 -15.48 -12.09
N GLN A 108 0.03 -16.13 -11.87
CA GLN A 108 0.67 -16.98 -12.88
C GLN A 108 -0.21 -18.19 -13.27
N GLU A 109 -0.91 -18.80 -12.32
CA GLU A 109 -1.84 -19.90 -12.60
C GLU A 109 -3.06 -19.46 -13.40
N GLU A 110 -3.64 -18.31 -13.07
CA GLU A 110 -4.76 -17.71 -13.81
C GLU A 110 -4.37 -17.43 -15.26
N LEU A 111 -3.21 -16.82 -15.49
CA LEU A 111 -2.70 -16.55 -16.84
C LEU A 111 -2.45 -17.84 -17.64
N ARG A 112 -1.95 -18.91 -16.99
CA ARG A 112 -1.80 -20.24 -17.62
C ARG A 112 -3.15 -20.86 -17.99
N LYS A 113 -4.16 -20.73 -17.13
CA LYS A 113 -5.52 -21.24 -17.40
C LYS A 113 -6.18 -20.47 -18.55
N SER A 114 -6.07 -19.13 -18.55
CA SER A 114 -6.64 -18.26 -19.59
C SER A 114 -5.96 -18.44 -20.95
N SER A 115 -4.65 -18.71 -20.98
CA SER A 115 -3.94 -19.01 -22.23
C SER A 115 -4.26 -20.42 -22.79
N ALA A 116 -4.61 -21.38 -21.93
CA ALA A 116 -5.08 -22.70 -22.35
C ALA A 116 -6.52 -22.69 -22.89
N SER A 117 -7.39 -21.78 -22.41
CA SER A 117 -8.78 -21.65 -22.89
C SER A 117 -8.95 -20.69 -24.08
N ALA A 118 -8.04 -19.74 -24.30
CA ALA A 118 -8.05 -18.81 -25.43
C ALA A 118 -7.64 -19.42 -26.78
N GLY A 119 -7.43 -20.75 -26.85
CA GLY A 119 -7.27 -21.50 -28.10
C GLY A 119 -8.50 -21.46 -29.03
N SER A 120 -9.61 -20.83 -28.63
CA SER A 120 -10.69 -20.44 -29.52
C SER A 120 -11.08 -18.98 -29.29
N SER A 121 -11.00 -18.16 -30.33
CA SER A 121 -11.53 -16.79 -30.46
C SER A 121 -10.59 -15.66 -30.00
N SER A 122 -10.08 -14.92 -30.98
CA SER A 122 -9.21 -13.75 -30.81
C SER A 122 -10.03 -12.45 -30.77
N SER A 123 -9.84 -11.64 -29.72
CA SER A 123 -9.79 -10.16 -29.78
C SER A 123 -9.44 -9.60 -28.39
N ASN A 124 -8.25 -8.99 -28.24
CA ASN A 124 -7.87 -8.36 -26.96
C ASN A 124 -8.05 -6.84 -27.03
N SER A 125 -8.91 -6.31 -26.17
CA SER A 125 -8.88 -4.91 -25.74
C SER A 125 -8.18 -4.87 -24.38
N THR A 126 -7.01 -4.21 -24.31
CA THR A 126 -6.20 -4.10 -23.09
C THR A 126 -6.91 -3.18 -22.08
N SER A 127 -7.70 -3.76 -21.18
CA SER A 127 -8.08 -3.08 -19.94
C SER A 127 -6.94 -3.23 -18.93
N GLY A 128 -6.63 -2.16 -18.21
CA GLY A 128 -5.51 -2.06 -17.28
C GLY A 128 -5.48 -3.20 -16.26
N PHE A 129 -4.26 -3.63 -15.93
CA PHE A 129 -3.99 -4.69 -14.97
C PHE A 129 -4.36 -4.22 -13.55
N VAL A 130 -5.58 -4.53 -13.12
CA VAL A 130 -6.01 -4.35 -11.74
C VAL A 130 -5.53 -5.57 -10.97
N LEU A 131 -4.59 -5.35 -10.05
CA LEU A 131 -4.14 -6.37 -9.10
C LEU A 131 -5.32 -6.71 -8.18
N HIS A 132 -6.02 -7.80 -8.49
CA HIS A 132 -7.02 -8.35 -7.59
C HIS A 132 -6.29 -9.17 -6.52
N PRO A 133 -6.61 -8.98 -5.21
CA PRO A 133 -6.07 -9.84 -4.18
C PRO A 133 -6.48 -11.30 -4.47
N PRO A 134 -5.67 -12.29 -4.07
CA PRO A 134 -6.06 -13.68 -4.21
C PRO A 134 -7.39 -13.88 -3.47
N VAL A 135 -8.40 -14.35 -4.18
CA VAL A 135 -9.74 -14.63 -3.63
C VAL A 135 -9.58 -15.70 -2.54
N ARG A 136 -9.66 -15.31 -1.27
CA ARG A 136 -9.92 -16.26 -0.19
C ARG A 136 -11.41 -16.52 -0.16
N SER A 137 -11.75 -17.80 -0.14
CA SER A 137 -13.11 -18.36 -0.11
C SER A 137 -13.80 -18.18 1.24
N GLU A 138 -13.90 -16.95 1.74
CA GLU A 138 -14.57 -16.63 3.00
C GLU A 138 -15.36 -15.33 2.88
N GLU A 139 -16.47 -15.40 2.13
CA GLU A 139 -17.57 -14.42 2.21
C GLU A 139 -18.87 -15.05 1.66
N GLN A 140 -19.30 -16.14 2.28
CA GLN A 140 -20.68 -16.65 2.17
C GLN A 140 -21.10 -17.27 3.50
N GLU A 141 -21.13 -16.50 4.60
CA GLU A 141 -21.90 -16.93 5.77
C GLU A 141 -22.32 -15.77 6.68
N GLU A 142 -23.01 -14.75 6.15
CA GLU A 142 -23.86 -13.92 7.02
C GLU A 142 -25.01 -13.21 6.29
N GLN A 143 -25.81 -13.98 5.55
CA GLN A 143 -27.17 -13.57 5.18
C GLN A 143 -28.13 -14.74 5.40
N GLY A 144 -28.55 -14.90 6.65
CA GLY A 144 -29.49 -15.97 7.01
C GLY A 144 -29.66 -16.21 8.49
N ARG A 145 -29.80 -15.16 9.32
CA ARG A 145 -30.38 -15.24 10.68
C ARG A 145 -30.72 -13.83 11.16
N GLY A 146 -32.03 -13.54 11.18
CA GLY A 146 -32.61 -12.28 11.63
C GLY A 146 -33.95 -12.05 10.95
#